data_AF-A0A4U7BY31-F1
#
_entry.id   AF-A0A4U7BY31-F1
#
_cell.length_a   1.000
_cell.length_b   1.000
_cell.length_c   1.000
_cell.angle_alpha   90.00
_cell.angle_beta   90.00
_cell.angle_gamma   90.00
#
_symmetry.space_group_name_H-M   'P 1'
#
loop_
_entity.id
_entity.type
_entity.pdbx_description
1 polymer ?
#
loop_
_entity_poly.entity_id
_entity_poly.type
_entity_poly.pdbx_seq_one_letter_code
_entity_poly.pdbx_strand_id
1 'polypeptide(L)'
;VGEHVVRANPDATVEAYRGRVQDVPEETLATCDVIIGAVDRLTARQYCNEFAVRYLRYYIDGGVAIETADNGSVTDERGLIQLVAPGVSGCLDCLGRNDPQQLQGEQSSEAEIEADLERGYIDEDVVAPEPAVTPLNGMAASSITRLFTKVVTGYAAPPDYLRLDGLNDEHVAVSTHTSDDCLTCNADALLARGPFEFDDDLLVSE
;
A
#
# COMPACT_ATOMS: atom_id res chain seq x y z
N VAL A 1 4.80 19.41 0.86
CA VAL A 1 5.33 18.52 -0.21
C VAL A 1 5.45 19.25 -1.55
N GLY A 2 4.38 19.82 -2.10
CA GLY A 2 4.43 20.45 -3.43
C GLY A 2 5.51 21.52 -3.62
N GLU A 3 5.70 22.41 -2.64
CA GLU A 3 6.77 23.43 -2.69
C GLU A 3 8.18 22.82 -2.79
N HIS A 4 8.45 21.72 -2.07
CA HIS A 4 9.76 21.05 -2.12
C HIS A 4 10.01 20.37 -3.48
N VAL A 5 8.96 19.80 -4.09
CA VAL A 5 9.06 19.18 -5.42
C VAL A 5 9.35 20.23 -6.48
N VAL A 6 8.60 21.34 -6.48
CA VAL A 6 8.82 22.46 -7.43
C VAL A 6 10.19 23.09 -7.23
N ARG A 7 10.68 23.18 -5.99
CA ARG A 7 12.04 23.65 -5.71
C ARG A 7 13.12 22.72 -6.27
N ALA A 8 12.89 21.40 -6.24
CA ALA A 8 13.83 20.41 -6.76
C ALA A 8 13.79 20.34 -8.29
N ASN A 9 12.61 20.44 -8.89
CA ASN A 9 12.40 20.47 -10.34
C ASN A 9 11.32 21.50 -10.68
N PRO A 10 11.71 22.72 -11.13
CA PRO A 10 10.76 23.79 -11.46
C PRO A 10 9.80 23.47 -12.62
N ASP A 11 10.16 22.51 -13.48
CA ASP A 11 9.33 22.09 -14.61
C ASP A 11 8.29 21.02 -14.21
N ALA A 12 8.36 20.51 -12.97
CA ALA A 12 7.39 19.55 -12.48
C ALA A 12 6.03 20.22 -12.22
N THR A 13 4.97 19.60 -12.74
CA THR A 13 3.60 19.95 -12.38
C THR A 13 3.20 19.15 -11.14
N VAL A 14 2.70 19.81 -10.11
CA VAL A 14 2.26 19.17 -8.87
C VAL A 14 0.84 19.60 -8.56
N GLU A 15 -0.06 18.61 -8.52
CA GLU A 15 -1.40 18.78 -7.99
C GLU A 15 -1.47 18.12 -6.60
N ALA A 16 -1.92 18.88 -5.60
CA ALA A 16 -1.93 18.44 -4.22
C ALA A 16 -3.37 18.36 -3.70
N TYR A 17 -3.74 17.18 -3.21
CA TYR A 17 -5.03 16.91 -2.60
C TYR A 17 -4.87 16.81 -1.08
N ARG A 18 -5.63 17.60 -0.33
CA ARG A 18 -5.63 17.56 1.14
C ARG A 18 -6.83 16.75 1.62
N GLY A 19 -6.63 15.47 1.83
CA GLY A 19 -7.67 14.54 2.26
C GLY A 19 -7.13 13.13 2.33
N ARG A 20 -8.03 12.17 2.53
CA ARG A 20 -7.68 10.75 2.38
C ARG A 20 -7.61 10.43 0.88
N VAL A 21 -6.84 9.41 0.51
CA VAL A 21 -6.75 8.98 -0.90
C VAL A 21 -8.11 8.54 -1.45
N GLN A 22 -8.97 8.01 -0.59
CA GLN A 22 -10.36 7.64 -0.86
C GLN A 22 -11.26 8.84 -1.22
N ASP A 23 -10.87 10.05 -0.81
CA ASP A 23 -11.62 11.28 -1.09
C ASP A 23 -11.16 11.96 -2.39
N VAL A 24 -10.08 11.48 -3.01
CA VAL A 24 -9.61 11.98 -4.31
C VAL A 24 -10.53 11.43 -5.39
N PRO A 25 -11.03 12.27 -6.32
CA PRO A 25 -11.90 11.79 -7.39
C PRO A 25 -11.25 10.64 -8.17
N GLU A 26 -11.98 9.55 -8.38
CA GLU A 26 -11.45 8.35 -9.05
C GLU A 26 -10.95 8.69 -10.46
N GLU A 27 -11.61 9.62 -11.17
CA GLU A 27 -11.20 10.07 -12.49
C GLU A 27 -9.82 10.74 -12.48
N THR A 28 -9.46 11.45 -11.40
CA THR A 28 -8.12 12.03 -11.24
C THR A 28 -7.10 10.92 -11.07
N LEU A 29 -7.32 10.01 -10.12
CA LEU A 29 -6.40 8.88 -9.88
C LEU A 29 -6.26 8.00 -11.12
N ALA A 30 -7.33 7.86 -11.91
CA ALA A 30 -7.33 7.07 -13.13
C ALA A 30 -6.42 7.67 -14.22
N THR A 31 -6.10 8.96 -14.16
CA THR A 31 -5.12 9.59 -15.07
C THR A 31 -3.68 9.21 -14.77
N CYS A 32 -3.39 8.67 -13.59
CA CYS A 32 -2.04 8.27 -13.21
C CYS A 32 -1.65 6.94 -13.87
N ASP A 33 -0.42 6.83 -14.38
CA ASP A 33 0.15 5.57 -14.88
C ASP A 33 0.66 4.66 -13.74
N VAL A 34 1.19 5.30 -12.69
CA VAL A 34 1.77 4.64 -11.51
C VAL A 34 1.28 5.30 -10.24
N ILE A 35 0.83 4.48 -9.31
CA ILE A 35 0.45 4.88 -7.95
C ILE A 35 1.60 4.48 -7.03
N ILE A 36 2.04 5.39 -6.16
CA ILE A 36 3.08 5.11 -5.15
C ILE A 36 2.44 5.26 -3.77
N GLY A 37 2.31 4.16 -3.06
CA GLY A 37 1.77 4.10 -1.70
C GLY A 37 2.89 4.12 -0.69
N ALA A 38 3.11 5.27 -0.06
CA ALA A 38 3.97 5.43 1.11
C ALA A 38 3.12 5.85 2.32
N VAL A 39 2.05 5.07 2.56
CA VAL A 39 1.04 5.33 3.58
C VAL A 39 1.22 4.38 4.77
N ASP A 40 0.86 4.87 5.95
CA ASP A 40 0.97 4.15 7.22
C ASP A 40 -0.25 3.26 7.50
N ARG A 41 -1.42 3.59 6.93
CA ARG A 41 -2.66 2.84 7.15
C ARG A 41 -2.90 1.73 6.16
N LEU A 42 -3.25 0.56 6.67
CA LEU A 42 -3.61 -0.61 5.89
C LEU A 42 -4.83 -0.34 4.99
N THR A 43 -5.85 0.35 5.50
CA THR A 43 -7.04 0.78 4.74
C THR A 43 -6.70 1.62 3.51
N ALA A 44 -5.69 2.49 3.60
CA ALA A 44 -5.23 3.28 2.45
C ALA A 44 -4.42 2.44 1.45
N ARG A 45 -3.60 1.49 1.94
CA ARG A 45 -2.87 0.54 1.07
C ARG A 45 -3.81 -0.34 0.27
N GLN A 46 -4.84 -0.87 0.93
CA GLN A 46 -5.87 -1.67 0.27
C GLN A 46 -6.60 -0.90 -0.82
N TYR A 47 -7.07 0.32 -0.50
CA TYR A 47 -7.75 1.15 -1.49
C TYR A 47 -6.88 1.38 -2.73
N CYS A 48 -5.61 1.73 -2.55
CA CYS A 48 -4.67 1.91 -3.66
C CYS A 48 -4.46 0.61 -4.45
N ASN A 49 -4.36 -0.54 -3.76
CA ASN A 49 -4.20 -1.85 -4.39
C ASN A 49 -5.42 -2.25 -5.22
N GLU A 50 -6.63 -2.14 -4.66
CA GLU A 50 -7.87 -2.41 -5.37
C GLU A 50 -8.06 -1.46 -6.55
N PHE A 51 -7.82 -0.16 -6.36
CA PHE A 51 -7.89 0.82 -7.43
C PHE A 51 -6.91 0.47 -8.57
N ALA A 52 -5.66 0.16 -8.23
CA ALA A 52 -4.65 -0.21 -9.22
C ALA A 52 -5.05 -1.47 -10.02
N VAL A 53 -5.61 -2.48 -9.34
CA VAL A 53 -6.11 -3.70 -9.98
C VAL A 53 -7.33 -3.41 -10.88
N ARG A 54 -8.29 -2.60 -10.42
CA ARG A 54 -9.48 -2.20 -11.18
C ARG A 54 -9.12 -1.43 -12.45
N TYR A 55 -8.23 -0.45 -12.33
CA TYR A 55 -7.87 0.46 -13.43
C TYR A 55 -6.64 0.02 -14.20
N LEU A 56 -6.05 -1.14 -13.92
CA LEU A 56 -4.81 -1.62 -14.53
C LEU A 56 -3.67 -0.59 -14.43
N ARG A 57 -3.49 -0.01 -13.25
CA ARG A 57 -2.36 0.89 -12.95
C ARG A 57 -1.27 0.13 -12.22
N TYR A 58 -0.01 0.50 -12.44
CA TYR A 58 1.05 -0.02 -11.58
C TYR A 58 0.89 0.57 -10.19
N TYR A 59 1.08 -0.25 -9.17
CA TYR A 59 1.11 0.22 -7.79
C TYR A 59 2.41 -0.20 -7.11
N ILE A 60 3.14 0.77 -6.56
CA ILE A 60 4.32 0.53 -5.76
C ILE A 60 3.96 0.83 -4.31
N ASP A 61 3.69 -0.22 -3.53
CA ASP A 61 3.53 -0.13 -2.08
C ASP A 61 4.91 -0.13 -1.43
N GLY A 62 5.12 0.74 -0.45
CA GLY A 62 6.37 0.79 0.28
C GLY A 62 6.17 1.25 1.72
N GLY A 63 6.81 0.55 2.64
CA GLY A 63 6.83 0.92 4.05
C GLY A 63 7.98 0.27 4.79
N VAL A 64 8.09 0.63 6.06
CA VAL A 64 9.09 0.08 6.97
C VAL A 64 8.39 -0.35 8.24
N ALA A 65 8.98 -1.29 8.95
CA ALA A 65 8.50 -1.72 10.26
C ALA A 65 9.71 -2.03 11.16
N ILE A 66 9.55 -1.73 12.44
CA ILE A 66 10.54 -1.99 13.47
C ILE A 66 9.82 -2.68 14.62
N GLU A 67 10.33 -3.83 15.03
CA GLU A 67 9.78 -4.58 16.17
C GLU A 67 10.77 -4.55 17.32
N THR A 68 10.26 -4.31 18.52
CA THR A 68 11.04 -4.26 19.75
C THR A 68 10.53 -5.25 20.76
N ALA A 69 11.43 -5.91 21.50
CA ALA A 69 11.06 -6.68 22.67
C ALA A 69 10.71 -5.77 23.85
N ASP A 70 10.03 -6.32 24.88
CA ASP A 70 9.65 -5.60 26.12
C ASP A 70 10.82 -4.88 26.82
N ASN A 71 12.04 -5.37 26.63
CA ASN A 71 13.26 -4.76 27.18
C ASN A 71 13.78 -3.56 26.35
N GLY A 72 13.07 -3.16 25.31
CA GLY A 72 13.41 -2.08 24.38
C GLY A 72 14.47 -2.42 23.34
N SER A 73 14.93 -3.67 23.25
CA SER A 73 15.86 -4.09 22.19
C SER A 73 15.15 -4.26 20.85
N VAL A 74 15.77 -3.80 19.76
CA VAL A 74 15.27 -4.03 18.40
C VAL A 74 15.45 -5.50 18.05
N THR A 75 14.37 -6.12 17.59
CA THR A 75 14.28 -7.54 17.23
C THR A 75 14.07 -7.77 15.74
N ASP A 76 13.46 -6.81 15.05
CA ASP A 76 13.40 -6.76 13.59
C ASP A 76 13.45 -5.32 13.10
N GLU A 77 14.11 -5.12 11.96
CA GLU A 77 14.12 -3.87 11.21
C GLU A 77 13.95 -4.24 9.74
N ARG A 78 12.82 -3.87 9.14
CA ARG A 78 12.52 -4.27 7.76
C ARG A 78 11.96 -3.14 6.93
N GLY A 79 12.32 -3.15 5.64
CA GLY A 79 11.66 -2.37 4.60
C GLY A 79 10.96 -3.31 3.63
N LEU A 80 9.69 -3.06 3.33
CA LEU A 80 8.89 -3.87 2.42
C LEU A 80 8.44 -3.00 1.26
N ILE A 81 8.93 -3.32 0.06
CA ILE A 81 8.60 -2.59 -1.17
C ILE A 81 8.06 -3.59 -2.18
N GLN A 82 6.83 -3.39 -2.63
CA GLN A 82 6.14 -4.30 -3.53
C GLN A 82 5.67 -3.56 -4.78
N LEU A 83 5.95 -4.13 -5.95
CA LEU A 83 5.34 -3.77 -7.21
C LEU A 83 4.15 -4.69 -7.49
N VAL A 84 2.97 -4.10 -7.53
CA VAL A 84 1.76 -4.70 -8.09
C VAL A 84 1.67 -4.27 -9.55
N ALA A 85 1.85 -5.25 -10.44
CA ALA A 85 1.58 -5.17 -11.86
C ALA A 85 0.31 -5.99 -12.13
N PRO A 86 -0.88 -5.35 -12.22
CA PRO A 86 -2.15 -6.07 -12.29
C PRO A 86 -2.18 -7.16 -13.37
N GLY A 87 -2.52 -8.38 -12.96
CA GLY A 87 -2.56 -9.57 -13.82
C GLY A 87 -1.19 -10.21 -14.13
N VAL A 88 -0.08 -9.65 -13.62
CA VAL A 88 1.28 -10.16 -13.83
C VAL A 88 1.94 -10.57 -12.52
N SER A 89 1.98 -9.67 -11.54
CA SER A 89 2.51 -9.95 -10.20
C SER A 89 1.37 -10.08 -9.17
N GLY A 90 1.66 -10.69 -8.03
CA GLY A 90 0.70 -10.79 -6.93
C GLY A 90 0.33 -9.41 -6.37
N CYS A 91 -0.97 -9.15 -6.20
CA CYS A 91 -1.47 -7.99 -5.47
C CYS A 91 -1.24 -8.13 -3.95
N LEU A 92 -1.59 -7.12 -3.15
CA LEU A 92 -1.41 -7.22 -1.68
C LEU A 92 -2.12 -8.43 -1.07
N ASP A 93 -3.33 -8.76 -1.52
CA ASP A 93 -4.11 -9.89 -1.02
C ASP A 93 -3.52 -11.25 -1.40
N CYS A 94 -2.85 -11.36 -2.57
CA CYS A 94 -2.14 -12.58 -2.94
C CYS A 94 -1.04 -12.94 -1.94
N LEU A 95 -0.45 -11.93 -1.30
CA LEU A 95 0.60 -12.09 -0.30
C LEU A 95 0.06 -12.08 1.13
N GLY A 96 -1.26 -12.08 1.31
CA GLY A 96 -1.89 -12.03 2.64
C GLY A 96 -1.54 -10.75 3.41
N ARG A 97 -1.20 -9.66 2.72
CA ARG A 97 -0.78 -8.38 3.36
C ARG A 97 -1.97 -7.56 3.85
N ASN A 98 -3.11 -8.20 4.04
CA ASN A 98 -4.36 -7.58 4.33
C ASN A 98 -4.95 -8.17 5.62
N ASP A 99 -4.43 -7.67 6.73
CA ASP A 99 -4.84 -7.84 8.14
C ASP A 99 -6.34 -7.62 8.43
N PRO A 100 -7.29 -8.59 8.43
CA PRO A 100 -8.70 -8.26 8.70
C PRO A 100 -8.93 -7.65 10.10
N GLN A 101 -8.16 -8.06 11.11
CA GLN A 101 -8.26 -7.49 12.46
C GLN A 101 -7.70 -6.07 12.49
N GLN A 102 -6.55 -5.86 11.85
CA GLN A 102 -5.95 -4.52 11.74
C GLN A 102 -6.88 -3.55 11.01
N LEU A 103 -7.53 -4.00 9.92
CA LEU A 103 -8.51 -3.20 9.20
C LEU A 103 -9.71 -2.80 10.06
N GLN A 104 -10.24 -3.77 10.81
CA GLN A 104 -11.37 -3.52 11.70
C GLN A 104 -10.98 -2.48 12.75
N GLY A 105 -9.78 -2.59 13.33
CA GLY A 105 -9.23 -1.60 14.25
C GLY A 105 -9.12 -0.20 13.62
N GLU A 106 -8.56 -0.08 12.41
CA GLU A 106 -8.40 1.21 11.71
C GLU A 106 -9.72 1.90 11.34
N GLN A 107 -10.80 1.13 11.18
CA GLN A 107 -12.14 1.63 10.84
C GLN A 107 -13.01 1.92 12.07
N SER A 108 -12.63 1.39 13.24
CA SER A 108 -13.37 1.55 14.48
C SER A 108 -13.22 2.96 15.05
N SER A 109 -14.26 3.45 15.72
CA SER A 109 -14.19 4.67 16.51
C SER A 109 -13.33 4.49 17.76
N GLU A 110 -12.80 5.58 18.32
CA GLU A 110 -12.01 5.53 19.57
C GLU A 110 -12.78 4.83 20.72
N ALA A 111 -14.10 5.02 20.80
CA ALA A 111 -14.95 4.38 21.80
C ALA A 111 -15.13 2.87 21.57
N GLU A 112 -15.14 2.43 20.31
CA GLU A 112 -15.19 1.00 19.97
C GLU A 112 -13.84 0.33 20.25
N ILE A 113 -12.74 0.99 19.91
CA ILE A 113 -11.37 0.52 20.19
C ILE A 113 -11.18 0.32 21.70
N GLU A 114 -11.54 1.32 22.52
CA GLU A 114 -11.43 1.21 23.98
C GLU A 114 -12.28 0.05 24.53
N ALA A 115 -13.52 -0.07 24.04
CA ALA A 115 -14.42 -1.13 24.49
C ALA A 115 -13.93 -2.54 24.07
N ASP A 116 -13.20 -2.65 22.97
CA ASP A 116 -12.65 -3.91 22.47
C ASP A 116 -11.30 -4.26 23.11
N LEU A 117 -10.49 -3.27 23.49
CA LEU A 117 -9.33 -3.45 24.38
C LEU A 117 -9.76 -3.97 25.76
N GLU A 118 -10.78 -3.34 26.37
CA GLU A 118 -11.33 -3.79 27.67
C GLU A 118 -11.85 -5.24 27.62
N ARG A 119 -12.35 -5.68 26.46
CA ARG A 119 -12.85 -7.04 26.23
C ARG A 119 -11.76 -8.04 25.82
N GLY A 120 -10.55 -7.57 25.54
CA GLY A 120 -9.44 -8.39 25.07
C GLY A 120 -9.61 -8.89 23.63
N TYR A 121 -10.37 -8.18 22.80
CA TYR A 121 -10.53 -8.50 21.37
C TYR A 121 -9.44 -7.88 20.50
N ILE A 122 -8.79 -6.83 20.99
CA ILE A 122 -7.67 -6.13 20.33
C ILE A 122 -6.51 -6.11 21.33
N ASP A 123 -5.28 -6.31 20.84
CA ASP A 123 -4.08 -6.21 21.66
C ASP A 123 -3.65 -4.73 21.82
N GLU A 124 -3.08 -4.37 22.96
CA GLU A 124 -2.59 -3.00 23.22
C GLU A 124 -1.50 -2.59 22.20
N ASP A 125 -0.73 -3.56 21.72
CA ASP A 125 0.31 -3.34 20.71
C ASP A 125 -0.26 -2.88 19.35
N VAL A 126 -1.55 -3.14 19.06
CA VAL A 126 -2.22 -2.73 17.81
C VAL A 126 -2.42 -1.21 17.76
N VAL A 127 -2.50 -0.54 18.91
CA VAL A 127 -2.74 0.91 19.04
C VAL A 127 -1.50 1.69 19.45
N ALA A 128 -0.39 1.01 19.78
CA ALA A 128 0.86 1.66 20.14
C ALA A 128 1.47 2.39 18.92
N PRO A 129 2.10 3.58 19.12
CA PRO A 129 2.79 4.26 18.05
C PRO A 129 3.98 3.44 17.54
N GLU A 130 4.01 3.15 16.24
CA GLU A 130 5.11 2.40 15.62
C GLU A 130 6.44 3.17 15.70
N PRO A 131 7.55 2.51 16.06
CA PRO A 131 8.87 3.14 16.01
C PRO A 131 9.25 3.54 14.58
N ALA A 132 9.79 4.75 14.42
CA ALA A 132 10.21 5.26 13.12
C ALA A 132 11.59 5.93 13.18
N VAL A 133 12.47 5.57 12.24
CA VAL A 133 13.78 6.21 12.08
C VAL A 133 13.98 6.71 10.63
N THR A 134 14.47 7.94 10.50
CA THR A 134 14.68 8.60 9.20
C THR A 134 15.56 7.81 8.23
N PRO A 135 16.67 7.17 8.65
CA PRO A 135 17.52 6.43 7.71
C PRO A 135 16.79 5.27 7.02
N LEU A 136 16.02 4.48 7.77
CA LEU A 136 15.26 3.35 7.24
C LEU A 136 14.18 3.81 6.25
N ASN A 137 13.44 4.86 6.60
CA ASN A 137 12.49 5.50 5.68
C ASN A 137 13.18 6.00 4.40
N GLY A 138 14.37 6.57 4.52
CA GLY A 138 15.18 6.98 3.37
C GLY A 138 15.59 5.82 2.46
N MET A 139 15.94 4.67 3.04
CA MET A 139 16.27 3.45 2.29
C MET A 139 15.05 2.90 1.53
N ALA A 140 13.89 2.87 2.18
CA ALA A 140 12.63 2.46 1.55
C ALA A 140 12.24 3.42 0.42
N ALA A 141 12.25 4.74 0.65
CA ALA A 141 11.94 5.75 -0.36
C ALA A 141 12.88 5.68 -1.57
N SER A 142 14.17 5.44 -1.35
CA SER A 142 15.17 5.24 -2.41
C SER A 142 14.88 3.98 -3.22
N SER A 143 14.47 2.90 -2.55
CA SER A 143 14.09 1.64 -3.19
C SER A 143 12.84 1.78 -4.05
N ILE A 144 11.79 2.44 -3.54
CA ILE A 144 10.58 2.80 -4.29
C ILE A 144 10.95 3.58 -5.56
N THR A 145 11.74 4.64 -5.43
CA THR A 145 12.16 5.48 -6.57
C THR A 145 12.95 4.69 -7.63
N ARG A 146 13.79 3.75 -7.18
CA ARG A 146 14.52 2.85 -8.08
C ARG A 146 13.58 1.89 -8.82
N LEU A 147 12.59 1.31 -8.15
CA LEU A 147 11.57 0.46 -8.79
C LEU A 147 10.74 1.27 -9.79
N PHE A 148 10.29 2.47 -9.40
CA PHE A 148 9.57 3.39 -10.29
C PHE A 148 10.37 3.68 -11.56
N THR A 149 11.66 3.98 -11.43
CA THR A 149 12.54 4.24 -12.59
C THR A 149 12.60 3.02 -13.52
N LYS A 150 12.70 1.80 -12.98
CA LYS A 150 12.69 0.58 -13.80
C LYS A 150 11.37 0.41 -14.55
N VAL A 151 10.24 0.62 -13.87
CA VAL A 151 8.90 0.51 -14.45
C VAL A 151 8.72 1.50 -15.60
N VAL A 152 9.02 2.78 -15.40
CA VAL A 152 8.72 3.82 -16.41
C VAL A 152 9.70 3.89 -17.58
N THR A 153 10.93 3.38 -17.40
CA THR A 153 11.95 3.42 -18.47
C THR A 153 12.21 2.07 -19.13
N GLY A 154 11.84 0.96 -18.48
CA GLY A 154 12.11 -0.39 -18.96
C GLY A 154 13.59 -0.77 -19.01
N TYR A 155 14.51 -0.01 -18.38
CA TYR A 155 15.96 -0.28 -18.49
C TYR A 155 16.39 -1.65 -17.93
N ALA A 156 15.61 -2.18 -16.98
CA ALA A 156 15.80 -3.49 -16.38
C ALA A 156 14.47 -3.98 -15.78
N ALA A 157 14.29 -5.29 -15.69
CA ALA A 157 13.12 -5.86 -15.01
C ALA A 157 13.09 -5.41 -13.52
N PRO A 158 11.97 -4.84 -13.05
CA PRO A 158 11.76 -4.60 -11.63
C PRO A 158 11.50 -5.92 -10.89
N PRO A 159 11.98 -6.07 -9.64
CA PRO A 159 11.49 -7.15 -8.79
C PRO A 159 10.03 -6.86 -8.39
N ASP A 160 9.24 -7.92 -8.20
CA ASP A 160 7.86 -7.80 -7.72
C ASP A 160 7.81 -7.43 -6.24
N TYR A 161 8.79 -7.90 -5.47
CA TYR A 161 8.91 -7.63 -4.04
C TYR A 161 10.39 -7.47 -3.66
N LEU A 162 10.68 -6.49 -2.82
CA LEU A 162 11.99 -6.22 -2.26
C LEU A 162 11.86 -6.10 -0.75
N ARG A 163 12.53 -7.00 -0.03
CA ARG A 163 12.71 -6.91 1.42
C ARG A 163 14.08 -6.32 1.72
N LEU A 164 14.10 -5.27 2.52
CA LEU A 164 15.29 -4.74 3.19
C LEU A 164 15.34 -5.36 4.58
N ASP A 165 16.47 -5.95 4.94
CA ASP A 165 16.77 -6.45 6.29
C ASP A 165 17.76 -5.47 6.94
N GLY A 166 17.25 -4.61 7.82
CA GLY A 166 18.04 -3.55 8.45
C GLY A 166 18.99 -4.06 9.53
N LEU A 167 18.74 -5.24 10.10
CA LEU A 167 19.63 -5.84 11.10
C LEU A 167 20.87 -6.48 10.47
N ASN A 168 20.73 -7.05 9.28
CA ASN A 168 21.80 -7.74 8.57
C ASN A 168 22.35 -6.98 7.34
N ASP A 169 21.82 -5.78 7.07
CA ASP A 169 22.14 -4.96 5.89
C ASP A 169 21.91 -5.70 4.55
N GLU A 170 20.85 -6.52 4.46
CA GLU A 170 20.55 -7.34 3.28
C GLU A 170 19.38 -6.82 2.45
N HIS A 171 19.45 -7.06 1.14
CA HIS A 171 18.40 -6.72 0.19
C HIS A 171 18.00 -7.98 -0.58
N VAL A 172 16.76 -8.45 -0.37
CA VAL A 172 16.25 -9.67 -0.96
C VAL A 172 15.15 -9.35 -1.95
N ALA A 173 15.39 -9.65 -3.23
CA ALA A 173 14.37 -9.56 -4.26
C ALA A 173 13.62 -10.89 -4.38
N VAL A 174 12.30 -10.83 -4.43
CA VAL A 174 11.41 -11.99 -4.52
C VAL A 174 10.42 -11.76 -5.65
N SER A 175 10.21 -12.80 -6.46
CA SER A 175 9.13 -12.81 -7.45
C SER A 175 7.83 -13.26 -6.80
N THR A 176 6.73 -12.71 -7.26
CA THR A 176 5.40 -13.05 -6.76
C THR A 176 4.54 -13.55 -7.90
N HIS A 177 3.44 -14.22 -7.56
CA HIS A 177 2.51 -14.77 -8.53
C HIS A 177 1.10 -14.37 -8.14
N THR A 178 0.23 -14.22 -9.13
CA THR A 178 -1.20 -14.11 -8.91
C THR A 178 -1.75 -15.42 -8.35
N SER A 179 -2.89 -15.34 -7.66
CA SER A 179 -3.67 -16.49 -7.22
C SER A 179 -5.04 -16.47 -7.90
N ASP A 180 -5.49 -17.62 -8.39
CA ASP A 180 -6.83 -17.75 -8.99
C ASP A 180 -7.95 -17.56 -7.94
N ASP A 181 -7.65 -17.85 -6.67
CA ASP A 181 -8.56 -17.65 -5.53
C ASP A 181 -8.45 -16.24 -4.92
N CYS A 182 -7.68 -15.34 -5.52
CA CYS A 182 -7.51 -13.98 -5.01
C CYS A 182 -8.80 -13.18 -5.14
N LEU A 183 -9.32 -12.71 -4.02
CA LEU A 183 -10.57 -11.92 -3.95
C LEU A 183 -10.47 -10.54 -4.63
N THR A 184 -9.26 -10.10 -4.98
CA THR A 184 -9.02 -8.79 -5.58
C THR A 184 -8.62 -8.91 -7.05
N CYS A 185 -7.53 -9.63 -7.34
CA CYS A 185 -6.91 -9.60 -8.67
C CYS A 185 -7.17 -10.82 -9.53
N ASN A 186 -8.02 -11.77 -9.10
CA ASN A 186 -8.48 -12.79 -10.02
C ASN A 186 -9.37 -12.17 -11.12
N ALA A 187 -9.50 -12.86 -12.25
CA ALA A 187 -10.21 -12.34 -13.43
C ALA A 187 -11.71 -12.12 -13.19
N ASP A 188 -12.31 -12.89 -12.27
CA ASP A 188 -13.74 -12.82 -11.97
C ASP A 188 -14.08 -11.73 -10.93
N ALA A 189 -13.10 -11.26 -10.15
CA ALA A 189 -13.23 -10.21 -9.16
C ALA A 189 -13.05 -8.81 -9.77
N LEU A 190 -12.04 -8.06 -9.30
CA LEU A 190 -11.88 -6.64 -9.61
C LEU A 190 -10.94 -6.35 -10.78
N LEU A 191 -10.19 -7.35 -11.27
CA LEU A 191 -9.20 -7.13 -12.32
C LEU A 191 -9.84 -6.49 -13.56
N ALA A 192 -9.29 -5.35 -13.98
CA ALA A 192 -9.72 -4.61 -15.17
C ALA A 192 -11.20 -4.17 -15.20
N ARG A 193 -11.88 -4.12 -14.05
CA ARG A 193 -13.30 -3.68 -13.98
C ARG A 193 -13.48 -2.18 -14.20
N GLY A 194 -12.47 -1.36 -13.94
CA GLY A 194 -12.57 0.10 -14.00
C GLY A 194 -13.50 0.68 -12.91
N PRO A 195 -14.30 1.71 -13.21
CA PRO A 195 -15.22 2.31 -12.25
C PRO A 195 -16.29 1.30 -11.81
N PHE A 196 -16.80 1.47 -10.59
CA PHE A 196 -17.99 0.73 -10.17
C PHE A 196 -19.20 1.27 -10.94
N GLU A 197 -19.68 0.51 -11.93
CA GLU A 197 -20.99 0.76 -12.53
C GLU A 197 -22.06 0.18 -11.59
N PHE A 198 -22.75 1.07 -10.87
CA PHE A 198 -24.02 0.69 -10.26
C PHE A 198 -25.05 0.61 -11.37
N ASP A 199 -25.50 -0.60 -11.68
CA ASP A 199 -26.64 -0.80 -12.58
C ASP A 199 -27.92 -0.46 -11.81
N ASP A 200 -28.31 0.80 -11.84
CA ASP A 200 -29.55 1.29 -11.20
C ASP A 200 -30.79 0.53 -11.73
N ASP A 201 -30.75 -0.05 -12.93
CA ASP A 201 -31.86 -0.82 -13.51
C ASP A 201 -32.11 -2.16 -12.79
N LEU A 202 -31.13 -2.69 -12.05
CA LEU A 202 -31.31 -3.89 -11.22
C LEU A 202 -32.05 -3.60 -9.90
N LEU A 203 -32.07 -2.34 -9.45
CA LEU A 203 -32.73 -1.92 -8.21
C LEU A 203 -34.20 -1.51 -8.39
N VAL A 204 -34.68 -1.34 -9.63
CA VAL A 204 -36.09 -0.98 -9.93
C VAL A 204 -36.93 -2.21 -10.31
N SER A 205 -36.44 -3.42 -10.07
CA SER A 205 -37.17 -4.67 -10.32
C SER A 205 -37.86 -5.24 -9.06
N GLU A 206 -38.73 -4.45 -8.43
CA GLU A 206 -39.82 -4.95 -7.56
C GLU A 206 -41.12 -4.17 -7.76
#